data_AF-A0A539EHX3-F1
#
_entry.id   AF-A0A539EHX3-F1
#
_cell.length_a   1.000
_cell.length_b   1.000
_cell.length_c   1.000
_cell.angle_alpha   90.00
_cell.angle_beta   90.00
_cell.angle_gamma   90.00
#
_symmetry.space_group_name_H-M   'P 1'
#
loop_
_entity.id
_entity.type
_entity.pdbx_description
1 polymer ?
#
loop_
_entity_poly.entity_id
_entity_poly.type
_entity_poly.pdbx_seq_one_letter_code
_entity_poly.pdbx_strand_id
1 'polypeptide(L)'
;MADSPTALNALWLPGPKAPGLMLWAEGGPRRPGPQHPYALAPHELRRLLPGMERAPTVRRSLALPSLDGEPRPSHPILREAAGPGTYRSWDVAGILVSDPAPWLLRLDAAALRERGVVPTDSLRTWELAARLAWEILAAERFLPDLTEEGAVWRPAFDDEKVRLLEEAMPPVCLAHALDAGTGRASSSAASLLRDFLFRAVDAEVRSAARGPARYAATPQDA
;
A
#
# COMPACT_ATOMS: atom_id res chain seq x y z
N MET A 1 -23.14 -10.29 -18.19
CA MET A 1 -23.09 -10.31 -16.72
C MET A 1 -22.45 -9.02 -16.30
N ALA A 2 -23.15 -8.17 -15.54
CA ALA A 2 -22.49 -7.01 -14.95
C ALA A 2 -21.50 -7.54 -13.90
N ASP A 3 -20.21 -7.32 -14.11
CA ASP A 3 -19.21 -7.67 -13.10
C ASP A 3 -19.51 -6.88 -11.84
N SER A 4 -19.65 -7.57 -10.71
CA SER A 4 -19.87 -6.94 -9.41
C SER A 4 -18.76 -5.92 -9.14
N PRO A 5 -19.10 -4.74 -8.58
CA PRO A 5 -18.10 -3.73 -8.28
C PRO A 5 -17.04 -4.30 -7.34
N THR A 6 -15.78 -3.97 -7.60
CA THR A 6 -14.63 -4.45 -6.84
C THR A 6 -13.99 -3.31 -6.05
N ALA A 7 -13.87 -3.43 -4.74
CA ALA A 7 -13.19 -2.42 -3.92
C ALA A 7 -11.70 -2.76 -3.78
N LEU A 8 -10.81 -1.85 -4.18
CA LEU A 8 -9.36 -2.03 -4.13
C LEU A 8 -8.77 -1.36 -2.89
N ASN A 9 -8.17 -2.17 -2.04
CA ASN A 9 -7.52 -1.76 -0.80
C ASN A 9 -5.99 -1.83 -0.93
N ALA A 10 -5.32 -1.01 -0.13
CA ALA A 10 -3.88 -0.96 -0.06
C ALA A 10 -3.38 -0.86 1.39
N LEU A 11 -2.28 -1.53 1.65
CA LEU A 11 -1.67 -1.63 2.97
C LEU A 11 -0.16 -1.65 2.83
N TRP A 12 0.53 -0.74 3.51
CA TRP A 12 1.98 -0.80 3.60
C TRP A 12 2.42 -1.94 4.52
N LEU A 13 3.31 -2.80 4.01
CA LEU A 13 3.96 -3.84 4.78
C LEU A 13 5.41 -3.40 5.05
N PRO A 14 5.72 -2.92 6.26
CA PRO A 14 7.09 -2.58 6.61
C PRO A 14 7.91 -3.86 6.76
N GLY A 15 9.22 -3.75 6.60
CA GLY A 15 10.13 -4.84 6.91
C GLY A 15 11.49 -4.71 6.25
N PRO A 16 12.53 -5.33 6.82
CA PRO A 16 13.91 -5.17 6.35
C PRO A 16 14.18 -5.90 5.02
N LYS A 17 13.47 -6.99 4.71
CA LYS A 17 13.80 -7.88 3.57
C LYS A 17 12.93 -7.67 2.33
N ALA A 18 11.68 -7.25 2.50
CA ALA A 18 10.74 -7.08 1.40
C ALA A 18 9.62 -6.11 1.82
N PRO A 19 9.96 -4.83 2.09
CA PRO A 19 8.94 -3.81 2.27
C PRO A 19 8.15 -3.66 0.98
N GLY A 20 6.88 -3.30 1.08
CA GLY A 20 6.09 -3.06 -0.11
C GLY A 20 4.64 -2.75 0.19
N LEU A 21 3.96 -2.21 -0.80
CA LEU A 21 2.53 -1.98 -0.74
C LEU A 21 1.80 -3.27 -1.13
N MET A 22 1.09 -3.87 -0.19
CA MET A 22 0.16 -4.95 -0.48
C MET A 22 -1.12 -4.37 -1.04
N LEU A 23 -1.49 -4.80 -2.24
CA LEU A 23 -2.79 -4.55 -2.86
C LEU A 23 -3.65 -5.80 -2.74
N TRP A 24 -4.91 -5.60 -2.36
CA TRP A 24 -5.91 -6.66 -2.32
C TRP A 24 -7.28 -6.06 -2.63
N ALA A 25 -8.22 -6.89 -3.05
CA ALA A 25 -9.52 -6.39 -3.48
C ALA A 25 -10.67 -7.26 -2.99
N GLU A 26 -11.80 -6.62 -2.71
CA GLU A 26 -13.07 -7.23 -2.31
C GLU A 26 -14.09 -7.14 -3.45
N GLY A 27 -14.99 -8.11 -3.55
CA GLY A 27 -16.00 -8.17 -4.61
C GLY A 27 -16.03 -9.51 -5.34
N GLY A 28 -15.15 -10.44 -4.95
CA GLY A 28 -15.19 -11.82 -5.42
C GLY A 28 -16.38 -12.60 -4.86
N PRO A 29 -16.71 -13.76 -5.46
CA PRO A 29 -17.74 -14.66 -4.93
C PRO A 29 -17.36 -15.14 -3.52
N ARG A 30 -18.35 -15.27 -2.64
CA ARG A 30 -18.15 -15.74 -1.26
C ARG A 30 -17.49 -17.11 -1.23
N ARG A 31 -16.34 -17.24 -0.55
CA ARG A 31 -15.63 -18.50 -0.33
C ARG A 31 -15.65 -18.90 1.15
N PRO A 32 -15.96 -20.16 1.49
CA PRO A 32 -15.92 -20.63 2.87
C PRO A 32 -14.48 -20.86 3.35
N GLY A 33 -14.24 -20.70 4.65
CA GLY A 33 -12.96 -21.01 5.30
C GLY A 33 -12.38 -19.84 6.11
N PRO A 34 -11.13 -19.97 6.59
CA PRO A 34 -10.44 -18.92 7.36
C PRO A 34 -9.96 -17.73 6.50
N GLN A 35 -10.06 -17.86 5.17
CA GLN A 35 -9.71 -16.80 4.23
C GLN A 35 -10.80 -15.73 4.19
N HIS A 36 -10.41 -14.50 3.86
CA HIS A 36 -11.39 -13.44 3.66
C HIS A 36 -12.39 -13.82 2.54
N PRO A 37 -13.68 -14.01 2.87
CA PRO A 37 -14.64 -14.67 1.97
C PRO A 37 -14.84 -13.96 0.64
N TYR A 38 -14.65 -12.64 0.60
CA TYR A 38 -14.89 -11.81 -0.59
C TYR A 38 -13.60 -11.35 -1.29
N ALA A 39 -12.43 -11.81 -0.83
CA ALA A 39 -11.16 -11.40 -1.42
C ALA A 39 -10.96 -12.05 -2.80
N LEU A 40 -10.61 -11.22 -3.80
CA LEU A 40 -10.22 -11.70 -5.12
C LEU A 40 -8.91 -12.50 -5.05
N ALA A 41 -8.80 -13.53 -5.90
CA ALA A 41 -7.53 -14.24 -6.01
C ALA A 41 -6.47 -13.35 -6.68
N PRO A 42 -5.17 -13.52 -6.35
CA PRO A 42 -4.10 -12.66 -6.89
C PRO A 42 -4.04 -12.61 -8.42
N HIS A 43 -4.35 -13.71 -9.12
CA HIS A 43 -4.37 -13.72 -10.59
C HIS A 43 -5.53 -12.91 -11.19
N GLU A 44 -6.65 -12.76 -10.46
CA GLU A 44 -7.78 -11.90 -10.84
C GLU A 44 -7.37 -10.43 -10.65
N LEU A 45 -6.74 -10.13 -9.52
CA LEU A 45 -6.24 -8.79 -9.21
C LEU A 45 -5.23 -8.28 -10.25
N ARG A 46 -4.29 -9.12 -10.69
CA ARG A 46 -3.32 -8.75 -11.75
C ARG A 46 -3.98 -8.43 -13.08
N ARG A 47 -5.11 -9.06 -13.41
CA ARG A 47 -5.86 -8.77 -14.65
C ARG A 47 -6.55 -7.40 -14.59
N LEU A 48 -6.89 -6.94 -13.38
CA LEU A 48 -7.56 -5.66 -13.15
C LEU A 48 -6.59 -4.47 -13.09
N LEU A 49 -5.32 -4.71 -12.75
CA LEU A 49 -4.32 -3.68 -12.50
C LEU A 49 -3.24 -3.67 -13.59
N PRO A 50 -3.27 -2.72 -14.54
CA PRO A 50 -2.27 -2.61 -15.59
C PRO A 50 -0.85 -2.49 -15.03
N GLY A 51 0.11 -3.21 -15.62
CA GLY A 51 1.52 -3.16 -15.22
C GLY A 51 1.86 -3.99 -13.98
N MET A 52 0.91 -4.77 -13.47
CA MET A 52 1.08 -5.63 -12.29
C MET A 52 1.10 -7.14 -12.63
N GLU A 53 1.26 -7.50 -13.90
CA GLU A 53 1.17 -8.88 -14.40
C GLU A 53 2.19 -9.82 -13.73
N ARG A 54 3.33 -9.25 -13.29
CA ARG A 54 4.43 -9.98 -12.63
C ARG A 54 4.54 -9.71 -11.13
N ALA A 55 3.63 -8.92 -10.55
CA ALA A 55 3.68 -8.57 -9.13
C ALA A 55 3.61 -9.84 -8.26
N PRO A 56 4.55 -10.08 -7.33
CA PRO A 56 4.56 -11.29 -6.52
C PRO A 56 3.32 -11.39 -5.65
N THR A 57 2.86 -12.62 -5.40
CA THR A 57 1.75 -12.86 -4.47
C THR A 57 2.23 -12.76 -3.04
N VAL A 58 1.41 -12.16 -2.19
CA VAL A 58 1.63 -12.09 -0.75
C VAL A 58 0.36 -12.53 -0.03
N ARG A 59 0.51 -13.15 1.14
CA ARG A 59 -0.60 -13.47 2.05
C ARG A 59 -0.30 -12.88 3.42
N ARG A 60 -1.29 -12.25 4.03
CA ARG A 60 -1.21 -11.68 5.38
C ARG A 60 -2.48 -11.96 6.15
N SER A 61 -2.32 -12.22 7.44
CA SER A 61 -3.41 -12.24 8.38
C SER A 61 -3.70 -10.78 8.77
N LEU A 62 -4.90 -10.30 8.46
CA LEU A 62 -5.33 -8.93 8.74
C LEU A 62 -6.45 -8.96 9.78
N ALA A 63 -6.36 -8.11 10.81
CA ALA A 63 -7.47 -7.89 11.72
C ALA A 63 -8.42 -6.87 11.09
N LEU A 64 -9.60 -7.34 10.66
CA LEU A 64 -10.59 -6.52 9.96
C LEU A 64 -11.89 -6.42 10.77
N PRO A 65 -12.60 -5.28 10.68
CA PRO A 65 -13.92 -5.15 11.29
C PRO A 65 -14.85 -6.24 10.77
N SER A 66 -15.54 -6.91 11.67
CA SER A 66 -16.37 -8.07 11.39
C SER A 66 -17.69 -8.00 12.14
N LEU A 67 -18.76 -8.46 11.52
CA LEU A 67 -20.11 -8.53 12.08
C LEU A 67 -20.67 -9.93 11.80
N ASP A 68 -21.25 -10.57 12.81
CA ASP A 68 -21.83 -11.93 12.72
C ASP A 68 -20.87 -12.99 12.13
N GLY A 69 -19.58 -12.85 12.44
CA GLY A 69 -18.54 -13.76 11.96
C GLY A 69 -18.13 -13.56 10.51
N GLU A 70 -18.60 -12.51 9.83
CA GLU A 70 -18.18 -12.12 8.48
C GLU A 70 -17.43 -10.77 8.50
N PRO A 71 -16.48 -10.54 7.59
CA PRO A 71 -15.85 -9.24 7.49
C PRO A 71 -16.87 -8.21 7.01
N ARG A 72 -16.79 -7.00 7.58
CA ARG A 72 -17.53 -5.86 7.06
C ARG A 72 -16.88 -5.41 5.75
N PRO A 73 -17.68 -5.06 4.74
CA PRO A 73 -17.17 -4.56 3.47
C PRO A 73 -16.41 -3.25 3.68
N SER A 74 -15.28 -3.08 2.99
CA SER A 74 -14.50 -1.84 3.04
C SER A 74 -15.17 -0.65 2.34
N HIS A 75 -16.16 -0.91 1.47
CA HIS A 75 -16.89 0.13 0.75
C HIS A 75 -18.39 -0.20 0.63
N PRO A 76 -19.30 0.76 0.84
CA PRO A 76 -20.75 0.54 0.79
C PRO A 76 -21.26 -0.02 -0.55
N ILE A 77 -20.53 0.24 -1.64
CA ILE A 77 -20.84 -0.28 -2.98
C ILE A 77 -20.88 -1.82 -3.05
N LEU A 78 -20.16 -2.48 -2.15
CA LEU A 78 -20.16 -3.95 -2.08
C LEU A 78 -21.41 -4.46 -1.37
N ARG A 79 -21.69 -3.88 -0.21
CA ARG A 79 -22.83 -4.20 0.66
C ARG A 79 -22.93 -3.16 1.77
N GLU A 80 -24.15 -2.79 2.14
CA GLU A 80 -24.37 -1.99 3.35
C GLU A 80 -24.19 -2.87 4.59
N ALA A 81 -23.39 -2.40 5.55
CA ALA A 81 -23.24 -3.05 6.84
C ALA A 81 -23.39 -1.99 7.95
N ALA A 82 -24.43 -2.12 8.75
CA ALA A 82 -24.71 -1.26 9.90
C ALA A 82 -24.45 -2.01 11.21
N GLY A 83 -24.07 -1.28 12.26
CA GLY A 83 -23.88 -1.81 13.61
C GLY A 83 -22.41 -1.88 14.06
N PRO A 84 -22.19 -2.01 15.38
CA PRO A 84 -20.86 -2.14 15.95
C PRO A 84 -20.29 -3.54 15.61
N GLY A 85 -19.14 -3.56 14.94
CA GLY A 85 -18.40 -4.79 14.66
C GLY A 85 -17.25 -4.98 15.65
N THR A 86 -16.74 -6.21 15.75
CA THR A 86 -15.47 -6.51 16.44
C THR A 86 -14.38 -6.80 15.41
N TYR A 87 -13.12 -6.70 15.80
CA TYR A 87 -12.03 -7.15 14.94
C TYR A 87 -11.95 -8.67 14.94
N ARG A 88 -11.70 -9.26 13.76
CA ARG A 88 -11.34 -10.68 13.62
C ARG A 88 -10.21 -10.82 12.63
N SER A 89 -9.43 -11.88 12.81
CA SER A 89 -8.31 -12.21 11.94
C SER A 89 -8.81 -12.89 10.67
N TRP A 90 -8.38 -12.38 9.52
CA TRP A 90 -8.70 -12.94 8.21
C TRP A 90 -7.44 -13.12 7.37
N ASP A 91 -7.28 -14.31 6.78
CA ASP A 91 -6.21 -14.53 5.81
C ASP A 91 -6.56 -13.88 4.48
N VAL A 92 -5.81 -12.85 4.11
CA VAL A 92 -6.00 -12.08 2.87
C VAL A 92 -4.84 -12.34 1.93
N ALA A 93 -5.16 -12.78 0.71
CA ALA A 93 -4.20 -12.87 -0.37
C ALA A 93 -4.24 -11.59 -1.23
N GLY A 94 -3.08 -11.15 -1.69
CA GLY A 94 -2.92 -9.98 -2.53
C GLY A 94 -1.69 -10.06 -3.42
N ILE A 95 -1.34 -8.94 -4.00
CA ILE A 95 -0.08 -8.74 -4.72
C ILE A 95 0.77 -7.69 -4.01
N LEU A 96 2.08 -7.80 -4.11
CA LEU A 96 3.02 -6.87 -3.48
C LEU A 96 3.66 -5.96 -4.54
N VAL A 97 3.65 -4.65 -4.29
CA VAL A 97 4.34 -3.64 -5.08
C VAL A 97 5.58 -3.18 -4.30
N SER A 98 6.76 -3.60 -4.75
CA SER A 98 8.03 -3.33 -4.04
C SER A 98 8.48 -1.86 -4.12
N ASP A 99 8.16 -1.19 -5.22
CA ASP A 99 8.42 0.25 -5.42
C ASP A 99 7.10 0.97 -5.72
N PRO A 100 6.30 1.25 -4.67
CA PRO A 100 4.92 1.66 -4.87
C PRO A 100 4.76 3.13 -5.25
N ALA A 101 5.71 4.02 -4.93
CA ALA A 101 5.50 5.46 -5.08
C ALA A 101 5.31 5.88 -6.56
N PRO A 102 6.16 5.46 -7.53
CA PRO A 102 5.91 5.73 -8.94
C PRO A 102 4.60 5.16 -9.47
N TRP A 103 4.22 3.98 -9.00
CA TRP A 103 2.98 3.34 -9.42
C TRP A 103 1.76 4.09 -8.91
N LEU A 104 1.76 4.46 -7.61
CA LEU A 104 0.69 5.23 -6.97
C LEU A 104 0.48 6.59 -7.67
N LEU A 105 1.54 7.27 -8.08
CA LEU A 105 1.44 8.55 -8.78
C LEU A 105 0.92 8.47 -10.21
N ARG A 106 1.03 7.30 -10.85
CA ARG A 106 0.48 7.02 -12.19
C ARG A 106 -0.90 6.39 -12.12
N LEU A 107 -1.44 6.19 -10.92
CA LEU A 107 -2.73 5.56 -10.73
C LEU A 107 -3.84 6.48 -11.26
N ASP A 108 -4.58 5.99 -12.25
CA ASP A 108 -5.75 6.68 -12.77
C ASP A 108 -7.03 6.07 -12.18
N ALA A 109 -7.61 6.78 -11.21
CA ALA A 109 -8.85 6.35 -10.55
C ALA A 109 -10.05 6.30 -11.51
N ALA A 110 -10.07 7.07 -12.60
CA ALA A 110 -11.13 6.98 -13.60
C ALA A 110 -10.99 5.69 -14.42
N ALA A 111 -9.78 5.41 -14.91
CA ALA A 111 -9.49 4.17 -15.64
C ALA A 111 -9.74 2.90 -14.80
N LEU A 112 -9.52 2.95 -13.48
CA LEU A 112 -9.91 1.85 -12.59
C LEU A 112 -11.43 1.67 -12.51
N ARG A 113 -12.19 2.77 -12.39
CA ARG A 113 -13.66 2.70 -12.31
C ARG A 113 -14.29 2.19 -13.61
N GLU A 114 -13.74 2.56 -14.76
CA GLU A 114 -14.15 2.00 -16.07
C GLU A 114 -13.97 0.47 -16.14
N ARG A 115 -13.06 -0.08 -15.33
CA ARG A 115 -12.83 -1.53 -15.17
C ARG A 115 -13.63 -2.14 -14.01
N GLY A 116 -14.59 -1.41 -13.44
CA GLY A 116 -15.38 -1.86 -12.29
C GLY A 116 -14.61 -1.89 -10.96
N VAL A 117 -13.44 -1.25 -10.89
CA VAL A 117 -12.60 -1.18 -9.68
C VAL A 117 -12.78 0.18 -9.00
N VAL A 118 -13.12 0.14 -7.72
CA VAL A 118 -13.32 1.31 -6.86
C VAL A 118 -12.14 1.44 -5.89
N PRO A 119 -11.28 2.46 -6.04
CA PRO A 119 -10.26 2.80 -5.06
C PRO A 119 -10.90 3.12 -3.70
N THR A 120 -10.51 2.40 -2.64
CA THR A 120 -10.93 2.71 -1.28
C THR A 120 -10.07 3.82 -0.67
N ASP A 121 -10.49 4.34 0.48
CA ASP A 121 -9.75 5.39 1.19
C ASP A 121 -8.34 4.94 1.59
N SER A 122 -8.13 3.64 1.81
CA SER A 122 -6.79 3.10 2.08
C SER A 122 -5.82 3.34 0.93
N LEU A 123 -6.26 3.13 -0.32
CA LEU A 123 -5.44 3.39 -1.50
C LEU A 123 -5.18 4.89 -1.68
N ARG A 124 -6.20 5.72 -1.42
CA ARG A 124 -6.05 7.19 -1.47
C ARG A 124 -5.06 7.71 -0.45
N THR A 125 -5.03 7.16 0.76
CA THR A 125 -4.04 7.52 1.79
C THR A 125 -2.62 7.27 1.28
N TRP A 126 -2.35 6.12 0.68
CA TRP A 126 -1.02 5.82 0.14
C TRP A 126 -0.68 6.65 -1.10
N GLU A 127 -1.66 6.99 -1.94
CA GLU A 127 -1.47 7.93 -3.04
C GLU A 127 -1.05 9.32 -2.51
N LEU A 128 -1.72 9.83 -1.48
CA LEU A 128 -1.34 11.10 -0.83
C LEU A 128 0.05 11.02 -0.18
N ALA A 129 0.39 9.90 0.44
CA ALA A 129 1.73 9.68 0.98
C ALA A 129 2.79 9.68 -0.13
N ALA A 130 2.51 9.08 -1.30
CA ALA A 130 3.42 9.09 -2.45
C ALA A 130 3.60 10.51 -3.00
N ARG A 131 2.53 11.32 -3.04
CA ARG A 131 2.61 12.75 -3.40
C ARG A 131 3.47 13.53 -2.42
N LEU A 132 3.33 13.28 -1.11
CA LEU A 132 4.17 13.90 -0.09
C LEU A 132 5.65 13.50 -0.24
N ALA A 133 5.95 12.23 -0.55
CA ALA A 133 7.32 11.81 -0.86
C ALA A 133 7.90 12.60 -2.04
N TRP A 134 7.09 12.85 -3.08
CA TRP A 134 7.50 13.67 -4.22
C TRP A 134 7.65 15.15 -3.91
N GLU A 135 6.82 15.72 -3.03
CA GLU A 135 7.04 17.08 -2.53
C GLU A 135 8.38 17.19 -1.79
N ILE A 136 8.74 16.18 -0.98
CA ILE A 136 10.03 16.13 -0.28
C ILE A 136 11.19 16.09 -1.28
N LEU A 137 11.08 15.25 -2.32
CA LEU A 137 12.08 15.14 -3.39
C LEU A 137 12.23 16.45 -4.16
N ALA A 138 11.12 17.04 -4.60
CA ALA A 138 11.10 18.29 -5.38
C ALA A 138 11.63 19.49 -4.58
N ALA A 139 11.47 19.47 -3.26
CA ALA A 139 12.02 20.48 -2.36
C ALA A 139 13.47 20.17 -1.92
N GLU A 140 14.09 19.09 -2.42
CA GLU A 140 15.41 18.63 -2.02
C GLU A 140 15.57 18.44 -0.50
N ARG A 141 14.47 18.08 0.18
CA ARG A 141 14.41 17.94 1.64
C ARG A 141 14.85 16.55 2.09
N PHE A 142 16.07 16.16 1.75
CA PHE A 142 16.65 14.88 2.15
C PHE A 142 18.18 14.96 2.26
N LEU A 143 18.78 14.12 3.09
CA LEU A 143 20.21 14.11 3.36
C LEU A 143 20.75 12.67 3.38
N PRO A 144 22.03 12.46 2.99
CA PRO A 144 22.66 11.17 3.15
C PRO A 144 22.83 10.85 4.65
N ASP A 145 22.71 9.58 4.99
CA ASP A 145 22.75 9.09 6.36
C ASP A 145 23.23 7.62 6.42
N LEU A 146 23.55 7.13 7.62
CA LEU A 146 24.02 5.76 7.85
C LEU A 146 23.10 5.03 8.83
N THR A 147 22.60 3.86 8.44
CA THR A 147 21.91 2.91 9.33
C THR A 147 22.75 1.65 9.54
N GLU A 148 22.29 0.74 10.38
CA GLU A 148 22.94 -0.57 10.56
C GLU A 148 22.99 -1.37 9.25
N GLU A 149 22.04 -1.13 8.35
CA GLU A 149 21.94 -1.79 7.04
C GLU A 149 22.75 -1.09 5.94
N GLY A 150 23.32 0.10 6.21
CA GLY A 150 24.21 0.81 5.30
C GLY A 150 23.84 2.27 5.04
N ALA A 151 24.40 2.84 3.99
CA ALA A 151 24.14 4.23 3.59
C ALA A 151 22.73 4.37 3.02
N VAL A 152 21.98 5.40 3.43
CA VAL A 152 20.59 5.70 3.05
C VAL A 152 20.39 7.19 2.80
N TRP A 153 19.31 7.54 2.09
CA TRP A 153 18.84 8.93 1.96
C TRP A 153 17.65 9.15 2.89
N ARG A 154 17.85 9.96 3.92
CA ARG A 154 16.85 10.26 4.94
C ARG A 154 16.07 11.52 4.56
N PRO A 155 14.73 11.47 4.48
CA PRO A 155 13.91 12.66 4.26
C PRO A 155 13.85 13.54 5.51
N ALA A 156 13.84 14.84 5.30
CA ALA A 156 13.53 15.85 6.30
C ALA A 156 12.01 16.11 6.31
N PHE A 157 11.31 15.39 7.18
CA PHE A 157 9.85 15.42 7.26
C PHE A 157 9.27 16.80 7.59
N ASP A 158 8.06 17.02 7.10
CA ASP A 158 7.17 18.07 7.58
C ASP A 158 6.18 17.43 8.57
N ASP A 159 6.40 17.66 9.87
CA ASP A 159 5.65 16.98 10.93
C ASP A 159 4.15 17.35 10.93
N GLU A 160 3.78 18.53 10.40
CA GLU A 160 2.39 18.92 10.26
C GLU A 160 1.70 18.10 9.16
N LYS A 161 2.30 18.01 7.98
CA LYS A 161 1.74 17.20 6.88
C LYS A 161 1.66 15.71 7.24
N VAL A 162 2.69 15.18 7.92
CA VAL A 162 2.71 13.80 8.40
C VAL A 162 1.58 13.57 9.40
N ARG A 163 1.37 14.48 10.36
CA ARG A 163 0.28 14.39 11.34
C ARG A 163 -1.10 14.44 10.67
N LEU A 164 -1.32 15.32 9.70
CA LEU A 164 -2.59 15.40 8.98
C LEU A 164 -2.93 14.10 8.24
N LEU A 165 -1.94 13.46 7.61
CA LEU A 165 -2.12 12.16 6.96
C LEU A 165 -2.31 11.02 7.96
N GLU A 166 -1.64 11.09 9.11
CA GLU A 166 -1.82 10.15 10.21
C GLU A 166 -3.25 10.19 10.74
N GLU A 167 -3.77 11.39 11.06
CA GLU A 167 -5.13 11.60 11.59
C GLU A 167 -6.20 11.15 10.59
N ALA A 168 -5.94 11.32 9.29
CA ALA A 168 -6.85 10.90 8.22
C ALA A 168 -6.71 9.40 7.84
N MET A 169 -5.75 8.67 8.40
CA MET A 169 -5.46 7.29 8.00
C MET A 169 -6.60 6.34 8.39
N PRO A 170 -7.25 5.66 7.43
CA PRO A 170 -8.28 4.67 7.75
C PRO A 170 -7.70 3.49 8.56
N PRO A 171 -8.44 2.91 9.52
CA PRO A 171 -7.96 1.80 10.35
C PRO A 171 -7.45 0.60 9.55
N VAL A 172 -7.98 0.35 8.35
CA VAL A 172 -7.53 -0.75 7.48
C VAL A 172 -6.06 -0.61 7.07
N CYS A 173 -5.49 0.60 7.03
CA CYS A 173 -4.07 0.82 6.77
C CYS A 173 -3.16 0.27 7.90
N LEU A 174 -3.73 0.02 9.08
CA LEU A 174 -3.05 -0.59 10.24
C LEU A 174 -3.38 -2.08 10.39
N ALA A 175 -4.21 -2.67 9.52
CA ALA A 175 -4.83 -3.97 9.76
C ALA A 175 -3.85 -5.15 9.96
N HIS A 176 -2.62 -5.06 9.45
CA HIS A 176 -1.59 -6.08 9.70
C HIS A 176 -0.92 -5.95 11.08
N ALA A 177 -0.94 -4.76 11.66
CA ALA A 177 -0.36 -4.44 12.96
C ALA A 177 -1.39 -4.53 14.09
N LEU A 178 -2.68 -4.62 13.76
CA LEU A 178 -3.77 -4.75 14.72
C LEU A 178 -3.83 -6.15 15.34
N ASP A 179 -3.90 -6.20 16.67
CA ASP A 179 -4.29 -7.40 17.39
C ASP A 179 -5.79 -7.66 17.24
N ALA A 180 -6.16 -8.87 16.81
CA ALA A 180 -7.56 -9.21 16.52
C ALA A 180 -8.46 -9.23 17.77
N GLY A 181 -7.91 -9.47 18.97
CA GLY A 181 -8.69 -9.56 20.21
C GLY A 181 -8.98 -8.18 20.83
N THR A 182 -8.01 -7.28 20.75
CA THR A 182 -8.06 -5.96 21.41
C THR A 182 -8.25 -4.80 20.44
N GLY A 183 -8.02 -5.00 19.14
CA GLY A 183 -8.01 -3.94 18.13
C GLY A 183 -6.88 -2.92 18.33
N ARG A 184 -5.85 -3.23 19.13
CA ARG A 184 -4.71 -2.34 19.36
C ARG A 184 -3.62 -2.60 18.33
N ALA A 185 -3.04 -1.54 17.77
CA ALA A 185 -1.96 -1.63 16.81
C ALA A 185 -0.60 -1.78 17.51
N SER A 186 0.24 -2.70 17.01
CA SER A 186 1.64 -2.83 17.40
C SER A 186 2.56 -1.77 16.77
N SER A 187 2.04 -1.02 15.80
CA SER A 187 2.71 0.10 15.14
C SER A 187 1.75 1.28 15.05
N SER A 188 2.25 2.50 15.27
CA SER A 188 1.46 3.70 15.04
C SER A 188 1.34 4.02 13.56
N ALA A 189 0.28 4.75 13.19
CA ALA A 189 0.10 5.26 11.83
C ALA A 189 1.25 6.20 11.43
N ALA A 190 1.74 7.06 12.33
CA ALA A 190 2.96 7.84 12.11
C ALA A 190 4.16 6.98 11.71
N SER A 191 4.43 5.89 12.43
CA SER A 191 5.61 5.04 12.17
C SER A 191 5.51 4.36 10.80
N LEU A 192 4.33 3.85 10.42
CA LEU A 192 4.13 3.26 9.10
C LEU A 192 4.27 4.28 7.97
N LEU A 193 3.70 5.47 8.16
CA LEU A 193 3.77 6.53 7.16
C LEU A 193 5.22 7.01 6.98
N ARG A 194 5.97 7.20 8.07
CA ARG A 194 7.37 7.59 8.01
C ARG A 194 8.25 6.51 7.37
N ASP A 195 8.02 5.22 7.65
CA ASP A 195 8.75 4.14 6.97
C ASP A 195 8.45 4.13 5.46
N PHE A 196 7.19 4.28 5.06
CA PHE A 196 6.82 4.41 3.65
C PHE A 196 7.53 5.60 2.98
N LEU A 197 7.42 6.80 3.57
CA LEU A 197 8.02 8.02 3.04
C LEU A 197 9.55 7.92 2.94
N PHE A 198 10.19 7.38 3.98
CA PHE A 198 11.63 7.12 4.01
C PHE A 198 12.05 6.23 2.84
N ARG A 199 11.37 5.09 2.65
CA ARG A 199 11.73 4.15 1.57
C ARG A 199 11.42 4.69 0.19
N ALA A 200 10.31 5.41 0.02
CA ALA A 200 9.97 6.05 -1.25
C ALA A 200 11.05 7.06 -1.65
N VAL A 201 11.46 7.94 -0.73
CA VAL A 201 12.50 8.93 -1.00
C VAL A 201 13.86 8.26 -1.28
N ASP A 202 14.28 7.29 -0.47
CA ASP A 202 15.56 6.59 -0.69
C ASP A 202 15.59 5.85 -2.03
N ALA A 203 14.52 5.15 -2.39
CA ALA A 203 14.41 4.44 -3.66
C ALA A 203 14.51 5.38 -4.86
N GLU A 204 13.79 6.51 -4.84
CA GLU A 204 13.80 7.49 -5.93
C GLU A 204 15.16 8.16 -6.11
N VAL A 205 15.82 8.59 -5.01
CA VAL A 205 17.15 9.21 -5.10
C VAL A 205 18.17 8.23 -5.68
N ARG A 206 18.13 6.95 -5.27
CA ARG A 206 19.00 5.92 -5.86
C ARG A 206 18.68 5.63 -7.31
N SER A 207 17.39 5.58 -7.66
CA SER A 207 16.94 5.37 -9.03
C SER A 207 17.46 6.48 -9.94
N ALA A 208 17.33 7.74 -9.51
CA ALA A 208 17.85 8.90 -10.23
C ALA A 208 19.39 8.88 -10.34
N ALA A 209 20.10 8.53 -9.26
CA ALA A 209 21.57 8.48 -9.25
C ALA A 209 22.16 7.39 -10.16
N ARG A 210 21.41 6.32 -10.45
CA ARG A 210 21.82 5.30 -11.43
C ARG A 210 21.82 5.84 -12.86
N GLY A 211 21.07 6.91 -13.13
CA GLY A 211 20.90 7.54 -14.44
C GLY A 211 20.38 6.59 -15.52
N PRO A 212 20.09 7.07 -16.74
CA PRO A 212 20.32 6.25 -17.92
C PRO A 212 21.83 6.00 -18.01
N ALA A 213 22.27 4.76 -18.24
CA ALA A 213 23.69 4.38 -18.31
C ALA A 213 24.50 5.42 -19.11
N ARG A 214 25.18 6.33 -18.40
CA ARG A 214 25.96 7.41 -18.99
C ARG A 214 27.21 7.58 -18.16
N TYR A 215 28.22 6.81 -18.58
CA TYR A 215 29.64 7.10 -18.72
C TYR A 215 30.36 5.75 -18.72
N ALA A 216 30.28 5.03 -19.83
CA ALA A 216 31.43 4.23 -20.21
C ALA A 216 32.52 5.27 -20.49
N ALA A 217 33.51 5.33 -19.61
CA ALA A 217 34.73 6.07 -19.90
C ALA A 217 35.22 5.56 -21.25
N THR A 218 35.22 6.42 -22.27
CA THR A 218 35.97 6.14 -23.49
C THR A 218 37.42 5.89 -23.03
N PRO A 219 38.02 4.73 -23.32
CA PRO A 219 39.45 4.56 -23.06
C PRO A 219 40.17 5.66 -23.83
N GLN A 220 40.88 6.54 -23.13
CA GLN A 220 41.85 7.41 -23.79
C GLN A 220 42.97 6.51 -24.29
N ASP A 221 43.15 6.48 -25.61
CA ASP A 221 44.27 5.87 -26.29
C ASP A 221 45.59 6.41 -25.72
N ALA A 222 46.47 5.47 -25.38
CA ALA A 222 47.87 5.66 -25.05
C ALA A 222 48.74 5.77 -26.32
#